data_AF-A0A2G2M9C0-F1
#
_entry.id   AF-A0A2G2M9C0-F1
#
_cell.length_a   1.000
_cell.length_b   1.000
_cell.length_c   1.000
_cell.angle_alpha   90.00
_cell.angle_beta   90.00
_cell.angle_gamma   90.00
#
_symmetry.space_group_name_H-M   'P 1'
#
loop_
_entity.id
_entity.type
_entity.pdbx_description
1 polymer ?
#
loop_
_entity_poly.entity_id
_entity_poly.type
_entity_poly.pdbx_seq_one_letter_code
_entity_poly.pdbx_strand_id
1 'polypeptide(L)'
;FSLPNLNHYIWCFWLVGLALLLDIPDTQWQRLLKLIGSEGEDILLDRIIASRQPNRKIGGTLLHPKPYARLLKTIDAEKIAQPVLLQTFVQQWYEELNRKGDQQPYWYIYGDPKHHPLEMGSYFGRWCIEGTVAVKVFQLDDSLCLGHEHYPGDLLRPDGETTHPQRIDQTTTKQKNSLRHLLSRLLCRF
;
A
#
# COMPACT_ATOMS: atom_id res chain seq x y z
N PHE A 1 9.02 -8.37 -16.92
CA PHE A 1 7.57 -8.30 -16.69
C PHE A 1 6.89 -7.59 -17.87
N SER A 2 5.56 -7.54 -17.96
CA SER A 2 4.85 -6.75 -18.99
C SER A 2 3.99 -5.69 -18.31
N LEU A 3 4.43 -4.44 -18.31
CA LEU A 3 3.78 -3.35 -17.56
C LEU A 3 2.35 -3.01 -18.00
N PRO A 4 1.93 -3.22 -19.27
CA PRO A 4 0.52 -3.09 -19.64
C PRO A 4 -0.43 -4.04 -18.90
N ASN A 5 0.06 -5.16 -18.36
CA ASN A 5 -0.73 -6.01 -17.48
C ASN A 5 -0.72 -5.44 -16.06
N LEU A 6 -1.90 -5.16 -15.49
CA LEU A 6 -2.02 -4.52 -14.17
C LEU A 6 -1.36 -5.31 -13.04
N ASN A 7 -1.47 -6.65 -13.05
CA ASN A 7 -0.88 -7.47 -11.99
C ASN A 7 0.65 -7.37 -12.01
N HIS A 8 1.24 -7.43 -13.20
CA HIS A 8 2.68 -7.20 -13.37
C HIS A 8 3.09 -5.78 -12.97
N TYR A 9 2.29 -4.78 -13.35
CA TYR A 9 2.53 -3.39 -12.96
C TYR A 9 2.58 -3.22 -11.45
N ILE A 10 1.55 -3.73 -10.74
CA ILE A 10 1.47 -3.69 -9.29
C ILE A 10 2.66 -4.41 -8.64
N TRP A 11 3.02 -5.61 -9.12
CA TRP A 11 4.19 -6.31 -8.59
C TRP A 11 5.49 -5.53 -8.78
N CYS A 12 5.73 -4.98 -9.98
CA CYS A 12 6.92 -4.18 -10.24
C CYS A 12 6.94 -2.93 -9.35
N PHE A 13 5.81 -2.24 -9.21
CA PHE A 13 5.70 -1.04 -8.38
C PHE A 13 5.89 -1.36 -6.90
N TRP A 14 5.30 -2.44 -6.39
CA TRP A 14 5.51 -2.89 -5.01
C TRP A 14 6.96 -3.27 -4.74
N LEU A 15 7.60 -4.03 -5.62
CA LEU A 15 9.00 -4.44 -5.44
C LEU A 15 9.93 -3.22 -5.45
N VAL A 16 9.74 -2.29 -6.39
CA VAL A 16 10.50 -1.02 -6.44
C VAL A 16 10.21 -0.18 -5.20
N GLY A 17 8.94 -0.07 -4.83
CA GLY A 17 8.48 0.71 -3.70
C GLY A 17 9.09 0.24 -2.39
N LEU A 18 9.00 -1.06 -2.11
CA LEU A 18 9.61 -1.69 -0.94
C LEU A 18 11.14 -1.60 -0.99
N ALA A 19 11.76 -1.81 -2.16
CA ALA A 19 13.21 -1.66 -2.30
C ALA A 19 13.71 -0.27 -1.93
N LEU A 20 12.97 0.77 -2.32
CA LEU A 20 13.26 2.16 -1.97
C LEU A 20 12.92 2.46 -0.51
N LEU A 21 11.76 2.03 -0.01
CA LEU A 21 11.34 2.27 1.38
C LEU A 21 12.32 1.64 2.38
N LEU A 22 12.80 0.43 2.09
CA LEU A 22 13.70 -0.35 2.95
C LEU A 22 15.19 -0.13 2.67
N ASP A 23 15.54 0.80 1.77
CA ASP A 23 16.93 1.16 1.45
C ASP A 23 17.83 -0.04 1.13
N ILE A 24 17.35 -0.96 0.27
CA ILE A 24 18.08 -2.18 -0.07
C ILE A 24 19.45 -1.85 -0.71
N PRO A 25 20.47 -2.72 -0.62
CA PRO A 25 21.78 -2.47 -1.23
C PRO A 25 21.74 -2.30 -2.76
N ASP A 26 22.68 -1.53 -3.31
CA ASP A 26 22.76 -1.22 -4.75
C ASP A 26 22.81 -2.49 -5.62
N THR A 27 23.50 -3.53 -5.18
CA THR A 27 23.60 -4.79 -5.93
C THR A 27 22.24 -5.47 -6.11
N GLN A 28 21.36 -5.40 -5.10
CA GLN A 28 20.00 -5.94 -5.18
C GLN A 28 19.11 -5.04 -6.02
N TRP A 29 19.25 -3.72 -5.87
CA TRP A 29 18.55 -2.74 -6.70
C TRP A 29 18.81 -2.94 -8.20
N GLN A 30 20.07 -3.05 -8.61
CA GLN A 30 20.43 -3.26 -10.02
C GLN A 30 19.88 -4.58 -10.57
N ARG A 31 19.87 -5.65 -9.76
CA ARG A 31 19.25 -6.93 -10.14
C ARG A 31 17.75 -6.78 -10.32
N LEU A 32 17.07 -6.08 -9.41
CA LEU A 32 15.64 -5.82 -9.49
C LEU A 32 15.29 -5.08 -10.79
N LEU A 33 16.02 -4.00 -11.11
CA LEU A 33 15.75 -3.22 -12.32
C LEU A 33 15.99 -4.00 -13.60
N LYS A 34 17.01 -4.88 -13.64
CA LYS A 34 17.23 -5.79 -14.76
C LYS A 34 16.08 -6.79 -14.95
N LEU A 35 15.45 -7.25 -13.86
CA LEU A 35 14.29 -8.16 -13.91
C LEU A 35 13.00 -7.44 -14.34
N ILE A 36 12.81 -6.20 -13.89
CA ILE A 36 11.65 -5.38 -14.28
C ILE A 36 11.75 -5.03 -15.76
N GLY A 37 12.88 -4.45 -16.19
CA GLY A 37 13.04 -3.91 -17.54
C GLY A 37 12.18 -2.67 -17.77
N SER A 38 11.62 -2.58 -18.98
CA SER A 38 10.57 -1.61 -19.36
C SER A 38 10.89 -0.14 -19.04
N GLU A 39 12.16 0.23 -19.14
CA GLU A 39 12.61 1.62 -19.02
C GLU A 39 12.01 2.49 -20.13
N GLY A 40 11.37 3.59 -19.74
CA GLY A 40 10.75 4.53 -20.67
C GLY A 40 9.33 4.14 -21.10
N GLU A 41 8.71 3.13 -20.49
CA GLU A 41 7.33 2.71 -20.82
C GLU A 41 6.25 3.42 -19.99
N ASP A 42 6.53 3.76 -18.72
CA ASP A 42 5.53 4.33 -17.80
C ASP A 42 6.08 5.54 -17.04
N ILE A 43 5.39 6.67 -17.19
CA ILE A 43 5.80 7.95 -16.61
C ILE A 43 5.92 7.89 -15.08
N LEU A 44 5.03 7.17 -14.40
CA LEU A 44 4.97 7.20 -12.94
C LEU A 44 6.03 6.27 -12.33
N LEU A 45 6.06 5.00 -12.74
CA LEU A 45 7.03 4.04 -12.25
C LEU A 45 8.46 4.48 -12.60
N ASP A 46 8.68 5.04 -13.81
CA ASP A 46 9.99 5.54 -14.19
C ASP A 46 10.46 6.69 -13.31
N ARG A 47 9.58 7.64 -12.97
CA ARG A 47 9.94 8.76 -12.09
C ARG A 47 10.29 8.28 -10.68
N ILE A 48 9.60 7.27 -10.16
CA ILE A 48 9.93 6.65 -8.87
C ILE A 48 11.32 6.01 -8.92
N ILE A 49 11.62 5.20 -9.95
CA ILE A 49 12.93 4.55 -10.10
C ILE A 49 14.04 5.58 -10.31
N ALA A 50 13.77 6.66 -11.04
CA ALA A 50 14.74 7.71 -11.34
C ALA A 50 15.28 8.43 -10.10
N SER A 51 14.57 8.38 -8.98
CA SER A 51 15.05 8.88 -7.67
C SER A 51 16.37 8.24 -7.23
N ARG A 52 16.63 6.99 -7.63
CA ARG A 52 17.87 6.25 -7.36
C ARG A 52 18.65 5.88 -8.62
N GLN A 53 18.08 6.07 -9.81
CA GLN A 53 18.76 5.94 -11.10
C GLN A 53 18.56 7.21 -11.95
N PRO A 54 19.33 8.28 -11.71
CA PRO A 54 19.12 9.59 -12.36
C PRO A 54 19.14 9.56 -13.89
N ASN A 55 19.85 8.61 -14.48
CA ASN A 55 19.95 8.46 -15.94
C ASN A 55 18.79 7.67 -16.56
N ARG A 56 17.78 7.26 -15.76
CA ARG A 56 16.65 6.48 -16.26
C ARG A 56 15.84 7.31 -17.25
N LYS A 57 15.58 6.75 -18.43
CA LYS A 57 14.63 7.32 -19.39
C LYS A 57 13.21 7.25 -18.80
N ILE A 58 12.53 8.39 -18.79
CA ILE A 58 11.15 8.51 -18.33
C ILE A 58 10.19 8.33 -19.50
N GLY A 59 9.21 7.45 -19.36
CA GLY A 59 8.13 7.28 -20.33
C GLY A 59 7.19 8.48 -20.40
N GLY A 60 6.55 8.66 -21.56
CA GLY A 60 5.56 9.72 -21.78
C GLY A 60 4.11 9.31 -21.47
N THR A 61 3.89 8.04 -21.17
CA THR A 61 2.55 7.44 -21.02
C THR A 61 2.33 7.01 -19.58
N LEU A 62 1.12 7.21 -19.04
CA LEU A 62 0.67 6.54 -17.83
C LEU A 62 -0.13 5.29 -18.22
N LEU A 63 0.45 4.10 -18.01
CA LEU A 63 -0.11 2.84 -18.50
C LEU A 63 -1.43 2.47 -17.83
N HIS A 64 -1.57 2.81 -16.55
CA HIS A 64 -2.75 2.47 -15.74
C HIS A 64 -3.36 3.73 -15.12
N PRO A 65 -4.28 4.44 -15.79
CA PRO A 65 -4.84 5.68 -15.25
C PRO A 65 -5.58 5.53 -13.91
N LYS A 66 -6.19 4.37 -13.63
CA LYS A 66 -6.88 4.11 -12.34
C LYS A 66 -6.08 3.12 -11.50
N PRO A 67 -5.71 3.44 -10.24
CA PRO A 67 -5.87 4.73 -9.56
C PRO A 67 -4.77 5.77 -9.88
N TYR A 68 -3.76 5.38 -10.65
CA TYR A 68 -2.46 6.06 -10.63
C TYR A 68 -2.42 7.46 -11.25
N ALA A 69 -3.44 7.89 -11.99
CA ALA A 69 -3.54 9.27 -12.47
C ALA A 69 -3.71 10.26 -11.30
N ARG A 70 -4.37 9.84 -10.21
CA ARG A 70 -4.48 10.68 -9.00
C ARG A 70 -3.13 10.83 -8.31
N LEU A 71 -2.33 9.77 -8.26
CA LEU A 71 -0.99 9.83 -7.70
C LEU A 71 -0.06 10.69 -8.55
N LEU A 72 -0.09 10.53 -9.88
CA LEU A 72 0.68 11.38 -10.79
C LEU A 72 0.28 12.86 -10.64
N LYS A 73 -1.03 13.15 -10.60
CA LYS A 73 -1.55 14.50 -10.32
C LYS A 73 -1.06 15.05 -8.97
N THR A 74 -0.97 14.21 -7.95
CA THR A 74 -0.46 14.60 -6.62
C THR A 74 1.01 15.01 -6.71
N ILE A 75 1.84 14.22 -7.40
CA ILE A 75 3.27 14.48 -7.58
C ILE A 75 3.51 15.78 -8.35
N ASP A 76 2.70 16.05 -9.38
CA ASP A 76 2.83 17.23 -10.24
C ASP A 76 2.19 18.50 -9.65
N ALA A 77 1.45 18.41 -8.54
CA ALA A 77 0.76 19.55 -7.94
C ALA A 77 1.71 20.43 -7.10
N GLU A 78 1.30 21.69 -6.92
CA GLU A 78 1.92 22.62 -5.96
C GLU A 78 1.93 22.05 -4.54
N LYS A 79 3.02 22.28 -3.79
CA LYS A 79 3.25 21.69 -2.46
C LYS A 79 2.06 21.83 -1.50
N ILE A 80 1.38 22.98 -1.52
CA ILE A 80 0.22 23.25 -0.65
C ILE A 80 -1.01 22.37 -0.95
N ALA A 81 -1.14 21.87 -2.19
CA ALA A 81 -2.26 21.02 -2.61
C ALA A 81 -1.96 19.53 -2.44
N GLN A 82 -0.68 19.15 -2.33
CA GLN A 82 -0.24 17.75 -2.30
C GLN A 82 -0.89 16.91 -1.19
N PRO A 83 -1.00 17.37 0.08
CA PRO A 83 -1.53 16.53 1.16
C PRO A 83 -2.97 16.08 0.91
N VAL A 84 -3.83 16.99 0.43
CA VAL A 84 -5.24 16.71 0.16
C VAL A 84 -5.40 15.80 -1.06
N LEU A 85 -4.58 16.01 -2.10
CA LEU A 85 -4.57 15.15 -3.29
C LEU A 85 -4.06 13.74 -2.97
N LEU A 86 -3.03 13.63 -2.13
CA LEU A 86 -2.49 12.35 -1.67
C LEU A 86 -3.55 11.60 -0.85
N GLN A 87 -4.19 12.26 0.11
CA GLN A 87 -5.28 11.67 0.88
C GLN A 87 -6.40 11.15 -0.04
N THR A 88 -6.79 11.95 -1.03
CA THR A 88 -7.80 11.56 -2.02
C THR A 88 -7.37 10.32 -2.81
N PHE A 89 -6.10 10.25 -3.24
CA PHE A 89 -5.57 9.06 -3.90
C PHE A 89 -5.64 7.84 -2.99
N VAL A 90 -5.16 7.94 -1.75
CA VAL A 90 -5.14 6.83 -0.79
C VAL A 90 -6.55 6.32 -0.49
N GLN A 91 -7.52 7.22 -0.29
CA GLN A 91 -8.92 6.88 -0.04
C GLN A 91 -9.56 6.12 -1.21
N GLN A 92 -9.19 6.47 -2.44
CA GLN A 92 -9.77 5.89 -3.66
C GLN A 92 -8.96 4.69 -4.19
N TRP A 93 -7.73 4.48 -3.68
CA TRP A 93 -6.77 3.53 -4.23
C TRP A 93 -7.34 2.11 -4.33
N TYR A 94 -7.88 1.59 -3.23
CA TYR A 94 -8.39 0.22 -3.20
C TYR A 94 -9.65 0.09 -4.07
N GLU A 95 -10.65 0.96 -3.91
CA GLU A 95 -11.88 0.90 -4.71
C GLU A 95 -11.61 0.99 -6.23
N GLU A 96 -10.70 1.87 -6.67
CA GLU A 96 -10.38 2.03 -8.09
C GLU A 96 -9.56 0.88 -8.68
N LEU A 97 -8.97 0.02 -7.84
CA LEU A 97 -8.39 -1.25 -8.26
C LEU A 97 -9.43 -2.33 -8.53
N ASN A 98 -10.70 -2.11 -8.15
CA ASN A 98 -11.81 -3.01 -8.49
C ASN A 98 -12.17 -2.92 -9.98
N ARG A 99 -11.41 -3.62 -10.82
CA ARG A 99 -11.67 -3.70 -12.26
C ARG A 99 -12.53 -4.93 -12.59
N LYS A 100 -13.08 -4.95 -13.81
CA LYS A 100 -13.89 -6.07 -14.29
C LYS A 100 -13.02 -7.17 -14.88
N GLY A 101 -13.39 -8.43 -14.66
CA GLY A 101 -12.79 -9.59 -15.30
C GLY A 101 -11.31 -9.76 -14.98
N ASP A 102 -10.51 -10.09 -15.99
CA ASP A 102 -9.07 -10.35 -15.90
C ASP A 102 -8.22 -9.11 -15.55
N GLN A 103 -8.83 -7.92 -15.60
CA GLN A 103 -8.19 -6.67 -15.22
C GLN A 103 -8.20 -6.44 -13.71
N GLN A 104 -9.01 -7.17 -12.93
CA GLN A 104 -8.99 -7.06 -11.48
C GLN A 104 -7.66 -7.63 -10.97
N PRO A 105 -6.98 -6.95 -10.02
CA PRO A 105 -5.82 -7.54 -9.39
C PRO A 105 -6.20 -8.88 -8.76
N TYR A 106 -5.42 -9.93 -9.03
CA TYR A 106 -5.74 -11.27 -8.52
C TYR A 106 -5.88 -11.28 -6.99
N TRP A 107 -5.19 -10.36 -6.32
CA TRP A 107 -5.18 -10.23 -4.87
C TRP A 107 -6.39 -9.50 -4.27
N TYR A 108 -7.21 -8.84 -5.10
CA TYR A 108 -8.21 -7.87 -4.66
C TYR A 108 -9.15 -8.39 -3.58
N ILE A 109 -9.63 -9.62 -3.71
CA ILE A 109 -10.62 -10.19 -2.79
C ILE A 109 -10.01 -10.72 -1.48
N TYR A 110 -8.72 -11.05 -1.44
CA TYR A 110 -8.13 -11.72 -0.28
C TYR A 110 -7.94 -10.74 0.87
N GLY A 111 -8.31 -11.14 2.10
CA GLY A 111 -8.34 -10.26 3.26
C GLY A 111 -9.64 -9.48 3.42
N ASP A 112 -10.65 -9.72 2.57
CA ASP A 112 -12.01 -9.23 2.79
C ASP A 112 -12.63 -9.95 4.00
N PRO A 113 -13.00 -9.26 5.09
CA PRO A 113 -13.49 -9.92 6.30
C PRO A 113 -14.78 -10.73 6.13
N LYS A 114 -15.55 -10.48 5.07
CA LYS A 114 -16.81 -11.18 4.78
C LYS A 114 -16.63 -12.32 3.81
N HIS A 115 -15.82 -12.14 2.78
CA HIS A 115 -15.69 -13.08 1.66
C HIS A 115 -14.42 -13.93 1.71
N HIS A 116 -13.31 -13.37 2.20
CA HIS A 116 -12.02 -14.06 2.35
C HIS A 116 -11.34 -13.65 3.66
N PRO A 117 -11.93 -14.02 4.81
CA PRO A 117 -11.42 -13.63 6.11
C PRO A 117 -10.03 -14.25 6.34
N LEU A 118 -9.26 -13.66 7.26
CA LEU A 118 -7.86 -14.01 7.51
C LEU A 118 -7.65 -15.50 7.83
N GLU A 119 -8.65 -16.12 8.47
CA GLU A 119 -8.69 -17.54 8.83
C GLU A 119 -8.66 -18.46 7.60
N MET A 120 -9.02 -17.97 6.42
CA MET A 120 -8.85 -18.67 5.14
C MET A 120 -7.40 -18.61 4.61
N GLY A 121 -6.47 -18.06 5.38
CA GLY A 121 -5.03 -18.20 5.19
C GLY A 121 -4.42 -17.30 4.11
N SER A 122 -5.15 -16.30 3.61
CA SER A 122 -4.69 -15.42 2.52
C SER A 122 -4.93 -13.96 2.85
N TYR A 123 -3.87 -13.27 3.27
CA TYR A 123 -3.81 -11.80 3.34
C TYR A 123 -2.56 -11.33 2.61
N PHE A 124 -2.76 -10.84 1.39
CA PHE A 124 -1.67 -10.36 0.56
C PHE A 124 -2.15 -9.16 -0.25
N GLY A 125 -1.31 -8.12 -0.30
CA GLY A 125 -1.72 -6.82 -0.82
C GLY A 125 -2.51 -6.00 0.20
N ARG A 126 -3.38 -5.11 -0.30
CA ARG A 126 -4.14 -4.10 0.48
C ARG A 126 -3.33 -2.99 1.15
N TRP A 127 -2.04 -2.91 0.85
CA TRP A 127 -1.19 -1.79 1.26
C TRP A 127 -0.83 -0.97 0.03
N CYS A 128 -1.14 0.33 0.08
CA CYS A 128 -0.81 1.32 -0.93
C CYS A 128 0.68 1.67 -0.86
N ILE A 129 1.53 0.72 -1.26
CA ILE A 129 2.97 0.90 -1.35
C ILE A 129 3.29 2.03 -2.34
N GLU A 130 2.52 2.14 -3.42
CA GLU A 130 2.70 3.14 -4.46
C GLU A 130 2.59 4.58 -3.92
N GLY A 131 1.60 4.85 -3.06
CA GLY A 131 1.48 6.14 -2.38
C GLY A 131 2.61 6.39 -1.39
N THR A 132 2.95 5.36 -0.60
CA THR A 132 3.96 5.44 0.46
C THR A 132 5.37 5.69 -0.10
N VAL A 133 5.75 5.02 -1.19
CA VAL A 133 7.04 5.29 -1.84
C VAL A 133 7.06 6.67 -2.50
N ALA A 134 5.94 7.13 -3.08
CA ALA A 134 5.86 8.48 -3.64
C ALA A 134 6.10 9.55 -2.57
N VAL A 135 5.62 9.34 -1.35
CA VAL A 135 5.92 10.20 -0.20
C VAL A 135 7.42 10.28 0.07
N LYS A 136 8.11 9.12 0.15
CA LYS A 136 9.57 9.07 0.35
C LYS A 136 10.31 9.80 -0.77
N VAL A 137 9.97 9.49 -2.02
CA VAL A 137 10.71 9.96 -3.21
C VAL A 137 10.50 11.44 -3.48
N PHE A 138 9.27 11.93 -3.38
CA PHE A 138 8.92 13.32 -3.75
C PHE A 138 8.77 14.25 -2.55
N GLN A 139 9.05 13.76 -1.33
CA GLN A 139 8.92 14.49 -0.07
C GLN A 139 7.52 15.13 0.02
N LEU A 140 6.49 14.28 -0.13
CA LEU A 140 5.10 14.69 0.03
C LEU A 140 4.77 14.73 1.53
N ASP A 141 3.88 15.63 1.94
CA ASP A 141 3.32 15.58 3.29
C ASP A 141 2.14 14.59 3.32
N ASP A 142 2.30 13.53 4.09
CA ASP A 142 1.36 12.41 4.25
C ASP A 142 0.57 12.45 5.55
N SER A 143 0.63 13.55 6.31
CA SER A 143 -0.04 13.68 7.61
C SER A 143 -1.54 13.33 7.55
N LEU A 144 -2.21 13.69 6.45
CA LEU A 144 -3.64 13.41 6.22
C LEU A 144 -3.95 11.94 5.86
N CYS A 145 -2.93 11.13 5.56
CA CYS A 145 -3.08 9.71 5.20
C CYS A 145 -2.86 8.77 6.39
N LEU A 146 -2.23 9.26 7.47
CA LEU A 146 -1.92 8.46 8.65
C LEU A 146 -3.21 7.87 9.25
N GLY A 147 -3.15 6.59 9.63
CA GLY A 147 -4.28 5.85 10.19
C GLY A 147 -5.22 5.22 9.16
N HIS A 148 -5.12 5.57 7.87
CA HIS A 148 -5.95 4.96 6.83
C HIS A 148 -5.62 3.47 6.64
N GLU A 149 -6.62 2.59 6.57
CA GLU A 149 -6.42 1.12 6.61
C GLU A 149 -5.48 0.57 5.53
N HIS A 150 -5.45 1.21 4.36
CA HIS A 150 -4.60 0.81 3.24
C HIS A 150 -3.27 1.55 3.17
N TYR A 151 -2.99 2.50 4.05
CA TYR A 151 -1.80 3.34 3.97
C TYR A 151 -0.74 2.90 4.98
N PRO A 152 0.34 2.21 4.55
CA PRO A 152 1.37 1.71 5.45
C PRO A 152 2.37 2.82 5.84
N GLY A 153 1.90 3.86 6.52
CA GLY A 153 2.70 5.03 6.93
C GLY A 153 3.87 4.69 7.86
N ASP A 154 3.80 3.54 8.54
CA ASP A 154 4.85 2.99 9.41
C ASP A 154 6.14 2.66 8.63
N LEU A 155 6.06 2.35 7.33
CA LEU A 155 7.23 2.07 6.49
C LEU A 155 8.16 3.28 6.31
N LEU A 156 7.64 4.49 6.53
CA LEU A 156 8.42 5.74 6.50
C LEU A 156 9.00 6.10 7.88
N ARG A 157 8.56 5.39 8.92
CA ARG A 157 8.79 5.72 10.34
C ARG A 157 9.11 4.43 11.13
N PRO A 158 10.14 3.65 10.74
CA PRO A 158 10.40 2.33 11.32
C PRO A 158 10.67 2.37 12.84
N ASP A 159 11.22 3.46 13.34
CA ASP A 159 11.53 3.68 14.76
C ASP A 159 10.50 4.56 15.49
N GLY A 160 9.40 4.93 14.81
CA GLY A 160 8.36 5.81 15.34
C GLY A 160 7.21 5.07 16.03
N GLU A 161 6.30 5.83 16.64
CA GLU A 161 5.00 5.28 17.04
C GLU A 161 4.21 4.84 15.81
N THR A 162 3.40 3.80 15.95
CA THR A 162 2.54 3.35 14.86
C THR A 162 1.56 4.44 14.45
N THR A 163 1.41 4.59 13.14
CA THR A 163 0.48 5.50 12.48
C THR A 163 -0.94 4.97 12.49
N HIS A 164 -1.16 3.70 12.87
CA HIS A 164 -2.48 3.08 12.93
C HIS A 164 -3.02 3.00 14.36
N PRO A 165 -4.35 3.13 14.54
CA PRO A 165 -4.96 2.94 15.86
C PRO A 165 -4.72 1.51 16.36
N GLN A 166 -4.43 1.37 17.64
CA GLN A 166 -4.31 0.07 18.27
C GLN A 166 -5.59 -0.73 18.09
N ARG A 167 -5.47 -1.95 17.57
CA ARG A 167 -6.60 -2.87 17.46
C ARG A 167 -6.99 -3.32 18.86
N ILE A 168 -8.20 -2.98 19.30
CA ILE A 168 -8.77 -3.55 20.52
C ILE A 168 -9.22 -4.97 20.18
N ASP A 169 -8.42 -5.96 20.55
CA ASP A 169 -8.78 -7.35 20.37
C ASP A 169 -10.01 -7.71 21.23
N GLN A 170 -11.12 -8.01 20.55
CA GLN A 170 -12.40 -8.40 21.19
C GLN A 170 -12.30 -9.74 21.95
N THR A 171 -11.22 -10.51 21.78
CA THR A 171 -10.93 -11.73 22.55
C THR A 171 -10.80 -11.43 24.05
N THR A 172 -10.18 -10.32 24.41
CA THR A 172 -10.04 -9.88 25.80
C THR A 172 -11.39 -9.62 26.47
N THR A 173 -12.36 -9.08 25.71
CA THR A 173 -13.71 -8.78 26.20
C THR A 173 -14.56 -10.06 26.31
N LYS A 174 -14.46 -10.98 25.35
CA LYS A 174 -15.16 -12.27 25.40
C LYS A 174 -14.66 -13.16 26.54
N GLN A 175 -13.35 -13.20 26.78
CA GLN A 175 -12.75 -14.00 27.85
C GLN A 175 -13.08 -13.44 29.23
N LYS A 176 -13.04 -12.11 29.41
CA LYS A 176 -13.51 -11.45 30.65
C LYS A 176 -14.99 -11.71 30.93
N ASN A 177 -15.85 -11.67 29.91
CA ASN A 177 -17.28 -11.95 30.07
C ASN A 177 -17.56 -13.43 30.36
N SER A 178 -16.82 -14.35 29.73
CA SER A 178 -16.90 -15.79 29.99
C SER A 178 -16.48 -16.13 31.44
N LEU A 179 -15.36 -15.60 31.92
CA LEU A 179 -14.91 -15.78 33.31
C LEU A 179 -15.91 -15.22 34.33
N ARG A 180 -16.45 -14.03 34.07
CA ARG A 180 -17.49 -13.43 34.93
C ARG A 180 -18.76 -14.28 34.99
N HIS A 181 -19.17 -14.87 33.86
CA HIS A 181 -20.34 -15.73 33.80
C HIS A 181 -20.11 -17.11 34.47
N LEU A 182 -18.87 -17.62 34.43
CA LEU A 182 -18.49 -18.86 35.13
C LEU A 182 -18.44 -18.65 36.65
N LEU A 183 -17.86 -17.53 37.09
CA LEU A 183 -17.78 -17.16 38.51
C LEU A 183 -19.16 -16.87 39.12
N SER A 184 -20.05 -16.20 38.39
CA SER A 184 -21.43 -15.97 38.88
C SER A 184 -22.21 -17.28 39.03
N ARG A 185 -21.98 -18.28 38.17
CA ARG A 185 -22.59 -19.61 38.30
C ARG A 185 -22.05 -20.44 39.46
N LEU A 186 -20.78 -20.26 39.82
CA LEU A 186 -20.15 -20.92 40.97
C LEU A 186 -20.59 -20.30 42.31
N LEU A 187 -20.75 -18.98 42.34
CA LEU A 187 -21.15 -18.25 43.55
C LEU A 187 -22.66 -18.35 43.86
N CYS A 188 -23.53 -18.61 42.88
CA CYS A 188 -24.96 -18.85 43.11
C CYS A 188 -25.30 -20.31 43.49
N ARG A 189 -24.29 -21.16 43.75
CA ARG A 189 -24.47 -22.58 44.17
C ARG A 189 -24.13 -22.85 45.64
N PHE A 190 -23.94 -21.80 46.45
CA PHE A 190 -23.83 -21.87 47.90
C PHE A 190 -24.89 -20.97 48.56
#